data_AF-A0A4V3DJG4-F1
#
_entry.id   AF-A0A4V3DJG4-F1
#
_cell.length_a   1.000
_cell.length_b   1.000
_cell.length_c   1.000
_cell.angle_alpha   90.00
_cell.angle_beta   90.00
_cell.angle_gamma   90.00
#
_symmetry.space_group_name_H-M   'P 1'
#
loop_
_entity.id
_entity.type
_entity.pdbx_description
1 polymer ?
#
loop_
_entity_poly.entity_id
_entity_poly.type
_entity_poly.pdbx_seq_one_letter_code
_entity_poly.pdbx_strand_id
1 'polypeptide(L)'
;MKNIDIDKLSLDELMKLNAAIVRRIKHLQAHFNIERMSKFNKGDKVSFQPPDRDVLFGMITRVNQKSVTVFTESGETWSLGPEVLTIVKDVNRPLKFDL
;
A
#
# COMPACT_ATOMS: atom_id res chain seq x y z
N MET A 1 22.69 3.55 15.72
CA MET A 1 22.53 4.65 14.74
C MET A 1 23.85 5.38 14.61
N LYS A 2 24.29 5.72 13.39
CA LYS A 2 25.33 6.75 13.25
C LYS A 2 24.67 8.09 13.60
N ASN A 3 25.25 8.83 14.53
CA ASN A 3 24.73 10.12 14.96
C ASN A 3 25.20 11.19 13.96
N ILE A 4 24.28 11.88 13.31
CA ILE A 4 24.58 13.07 12.50
C ILE A 4 24.25 14.28 13.38
N ASP A 5 25.24 15.13 13.63
CA ASP A 5 25.08 16.35 14.41
C ASP A 5 24.50 17.46 13.51
N ILE A 6 23.19 17.65 13.57
CA ILE A 6 22.42 18.48 12.63
C ILE A 6 22.66 19.98 12.91
N ASP A 7 22.97 20.33 14.15
CA ASP A 7 23.12 21.73 14.60
C ASP A 7 24.39 22.40 14.04
N LYS A 8 25.33 21.60 13.51
CA LYS A 8 26.55 22.08 12.87
C LYS A 8 26.41 22.34 11.37
N LEU A 9 25.27 22.01 10.78
CA LEU A 9 25.05 22.14 9.35
C LEU A 9 24.46 23.51 9.00
N SER A 10 24.98 24.11 7.94
CA SER A 10 24.38 25.28 7.31
C SER A 10 23.03 24.94 6.67
N LEU A 11 22.22 25.95 6.35
CA LEU A 11 20.94 25.76 5.68
C LEU A 11 21.07 24.99 4.35
N ASP A 12 22.09 25.27 3.55
CA ASP A 12 22.34 24.58 2.27
C ASP A 12 22.68 23.10 2.50
N GLU A 13 23.51 22.80 3.50
CA GLU A 13 23.84 21.43 3.88
C GLU A 13 22.62 20.67 4.41
N LEU A 14 21.76 21.34 5.19
CA LEU A 14 20.48 20.78 5.65
C LEU A 14 19.54 20.48 4.48
N MET A 15 19.43 21.38 3.51
CA MET A 15 18.62 21.17 2.31
C MET A 15 19.14 19.99 1.49
N LYS A 16 20.47 19.90 1.29
CA LYS A 16 21.12 18.78 0.59
C LYS A 16 20.92 17.45 1.33
N LEU A 17 21.08 17.46 2.65
CA LEU A 17 20.87 16.30 3.50
C LEU A 17 19.42 15.82 3.44
N ASN A 18 18.46 16.74 3.58
CA ASN A 18 17.04 16.42 3.46
C ASN A 18 16.72 15.81 2.10
N ALA A 19 17.20 16.41 1.01
CA ALA A 19 17.00 15.86 -0.33
C ALA A 19 17.57 14.44 -0.47
N ALA A 20 18.75 14.17 0.12
CA ALA A 20 19.34 12.83 0.13
C ALA A 20 18.53 11.83 0.96
N ILE A 21 18.04 12.22 2.13
CA ILE A 21 17.18 11.39 2.99
C ILE A 21 15.88 11.03 2.26
N VAL A 22 15.18 12.03 1.70
CA VAL A 22 13.95 11.81 0.93
C VAL A 22 14.20 10.88 -0.25
N ARG A 23 15.30 11.07 -1.00
CA ARG A 23 15.68 10.16 -2.08
C ARG A 23 15.90 8.74 -1.58
N ARG A 24 16.62 8.54 -0.47
CA ARG A 24 16.89 7.23 0.10
C ARG A 24 15.61 6.53 0.57
N ILE A 25 14.71 7.26 1.25
CA ILE A 25 13.42 6.75 1.69
C ILE A 25 12.60 6.30 0.47
N LYS A 26 12.47 7.14 -0.56
CA LYS A 26 11.74 6.79 -1.79
C LYS A 26 12.33 5.57 -2.48
N HIS A 27 13.65 5.46 -2.56
CA HIS A 27 14.32 4.30 -3.12
C HIS A 27 14.05 3.02 -2.30
N LEU A 28 14.15 3.08 -0.97
CA LEU A 28 13.83 1.95 -0.11
C LEU A 28 12.36 1.52 -0.23
N GLN A 29 11.43 2.48 -0.26
CA GLN A 29 10.01 2.23 -0.46
C GLN A 29 9.69 1.60 -1.82
N ALA A 30 10.45 1.96 -2.87
CA ALA A 30 10.26 1.35 -4.19
C ALA A 30 10.44 -0.18 -4.13
N HIS A 31 11.43 -0.67 -3.38
CA HIS A 31 11.69 -2.11 -3.24
C HIS A 31 10.68 -2.82 -2.32
N PHE A 32 10.31 -2.22 -1.19
CA PHE A 32 9.33 -2.82 -0.28
C PHE A 32 7.91 -2.87 -0.85
N ASN A 33 7.56 -1.95 -1.75
CA ASN A 33 6.26 -1.95 -2.41
C ASN A 33 6.22 -2.96 -3.55
N ILE A 34 7.29 -3.11 -4.35
CA ILE A 34 7.27 -4.07 -5.47
C ILE A 34 7.07 -5.51 -4.98
N GLU A 35 7.77 -5.95 -3.93
CA GLU A 35 7.62 -7.32 -3.39
C GLU A 35 6.27 -7.60 -2.72
N ARG A 36 5.62 -6.56 -2.17
CA ARG A 36 4.29 -6.70 -1.57
C ARG A 36 3.20 -6.61 -2.63
N MET A 37 3.36 -5.70 -3.59
CA MET A 37 2.45 -5.53 -4.72
C MET A 37 2.50 -6.71 -5.69
N SER A 38 3.65 -7.38 -5.85
CA SER A 38 3.78 -8.57 -6.71
C SER A 38 2.93 -9.75 -6.26
N LYS A 39 2.45 -9.74 -5.01
CA LYS A 39 1.54 -10.76 -4.48
C LYS A 39 0.09 -10.54 -4.93
N PHE A 40 -0.25 -9.34 -5.40
CA PHE A 40 -1.61 -8.95 -5.76
C PHE A 40 -1.78 -8.87 -7.28
N ASN A 41 -2.82 -9.51 -7.78
CA ASN A 41 -3.22 -9.52 -9.18
C ASN A 41 -4.65 -8.99 -9.33
N LYS A 42 -4.95 -8.44 -10.51
CA LYS A 42 -6.34 -8.12 -10.86
C LYS A 42 -7.18 -9.41 -10.82
N GLY A 43 -8.33 -9.37 -10.16
CA GLY A 43 -9.19 -10.52 -9.94
C GLY A 43 -8.99 -11.23 -8.60
N ASP A 44 -7.90 -10.96 -7.88
CA ASP A 44 -7.70 -11.55 -6.56
C ASP A 44 -8.80 -11.09 -5.58
N LYS A 45 -9.26 -12.04 -4.76
CA LYS A 45 -10.16 -11.76 -3.65
C LYS A 45 -9.35 -11.36 -2.43
N VAL A 46 -9.71 -10.24 -1.84
CA VAL A 46 -9.03 -9.66 -0.68
C VAL A 46 -10.01 -9.31 0.42
N SER A 47 -9.49 -9.23 1.64
CA SER A 47 -10.17 -8.67 2.79
C SER A 47 -9.38 -7.51 3.38
N PHE A 48 -10.09 -6.56 3.96
CA PHE A 48 -9.53 -5.41 4.67
C PHE A 48 -10.52 -4.91 5.71
N GLN A 49 -10.04 -4.21 6.73
CA GLN A 49 -10.88 -3.67 7.81
C GLN A 49 -10.70 -2.15 7.91
N PRO A 50 -11.70 -1.34 7.52
CA PRO A 50 -11.72 0.08 7.81
C PRO A 50 -11.83 0.36 9.33
N PRO A 51 -11.38 1.52 9.83
CA PRO A 51 -11.39 1.83 11.27
C PRO A 51 -12.76 1.71 11.93
N ASP A 52 -13.84 2.07 11.22
CA ASP A 52 -15.19 2.16 11.77
C ASP A 52 -16.15 1.10 11.20
N ARG A 53 -15.60 0.02 10.60
CA ARG A 53 -16.42 -1.03 9.96
C ARG A 53 -15.86 -2.41 10.25
N ASP A 54 -16.74 -3.39 10.12
CA ASP A 54 -16.36 -4.79 10.05
C ASP A 54 -15.49 -5.07 8.83
N VAL A 55 -14.85 -6.25 8.83
CA VAL A 55 -14.03 -6.71 7.72
C VAL A 55 -14.87 -6.73 6.44
N LEU A 56 -14.38 -6.01 5.43
CA LEU A 56 -14.95 -5.99 4.10
C LEU A 56 -14.20 -6.96 3.20
N PHE A 57 -14.94 -7.56 2.27
CA PHE A 57 -14.41 -8.42 1.22
C PHE A 57 -14.61 -7.75 -0.13
N GLY A 58 -13.66 -7.96 -1.02
CA GLY A 58 -13.74 -7.40 -2.36
C GLY A 58 -12.78 -8.08 -3.33
N MET A 59 -12.85 -7.61 -4.58
CA MET A 59 -12.01 -8.06 -5.67
C MET A 59 -11.13 -6.92 -6.15
N ILE A 60 -9.87 -7.23 -6.42
CA ILE A 60 -8.94 -6.26 -7.01
C ILE A 60 -9.33 -5.97 -8.46
N THR A 61 -9.62 -4.71 -8.76
CA THR A 61 -9.94 -4.25 -10.13
C THR A 61 -8.76 -3.58 -10.81
N ARG A 62 -7.81 -3.02 -10.05
CA ARG A 62 -6.59 -2.36 -10.56
C ARG A 62 -5.44 -2.50 -9.57
N VAL A 63 -4.24 -2.70 -10.09
CA VAL A 63 -2.98 -2.72 -9.33
C VAL A 63 -2.10 -1.57 -9.83
N ASN A 64 -1.71 -0.65 -8.95
CA ASN A 64 -0.77 0.43 -9.22
C ASN A 64 0.56 0.16 -8.52
N GLN A 65 1.58 1.00 -8.74
CA GLN A 65 2.90 0.82 -8.09
C GLN A 65 2.87 0.90 -6.55
N LYS A 66 1.84 1.52 -5.95
CA LYS A 66 1.75 1.76 -4.50
C LYS A 66 0.38 1.50 -3.88
N SER A 67 -0.62 1.20 -4.69
CA SER A 67 -1.97 0.99 -4.23
C SER A 67 -2.70 -0.03 -5.08
N VAL A 68 -3.77 -0.57 -4.52
CA VAL A 68 -4.68 -1.49 -5.16
C VAL A 68 -6.07 -0.88 -5.10
N THR A 69 -6.80 -0.94 -6.22
CA THR A 69 -8.22 -0.63 -6.24
C THR A 69 -9.02 -1.90 -5.98
N VAL A 70 -9.85 -1.87 -4.95
CA VAL A 70 -10.73 -2.98 -4.55
C VAL A 70 -12.18 -2.57 -4.77
N PHE A 71 -12.94 -3.41 -5.44
CA PHE A 71 -14.39 -3.30 -5.56
C PHE A 71 -15.02 -4.29 -4.58
N THR A 72 -15.93 -3.81 -3.74
CA THR A 72 -16.60 -4.59 -2.69
C THR A 72 -17.97 -5.07 -3.16
N GLU A 73 -18.53 -6.09 -2.50
CA GLU A 73 -19.89 -6.57 -2.79
C GLU A 73 -20.97 -5.51 -2.52
N SER A 74 -20.70 -4.54 -1.64
CA SER A 74 -21.59 -3.39 -1.39
C SER A 74 -21.58 -2.35 -2.52
N GLY A 75 -20.83 -2.57 -3.59
CA GLY A 75 -20.69 -1.64 -4.71
C GLY A 75 -19.70 -0.50 -4.46
N GLU A 76 -18.99 -0.50 -3.33
CA GLU A 76 -18.02 0.53 -2.99
C GLU A 76 -16.65 0.23 -3.63
N THR A 77 -15.96 1.29 -4.07
CA THR A 77 -14.60 1.24 -4.61
C THR A 77 -13.61 1.88 -3.64
N TRP A 78 -12.52 1.18 -3.33
CA TRP A 78 -11.51 1.60 -2.37
C TRP A 78 -10.12 1.62 -3.00
N SER A 79 -9.31 2.65 -2.71
CA SER A 79 -7.89 2.69 -3.05
C SER A 79 -7.06 2.47 -1.78
N LEU A 80 -6.44 1.30 -1.67
CA LEU A 80 -5.79 0.83 -0.45
C LEU A 80 -4.30 0.53 -0.69
N GLY A 81 -3.48 0.72 0.35
CA GLY A 81 -2.11 0.25 0.35
C GLY A 81 -2.04 -1.27 0.54
N PRO A 82 -0.96 -1.94 0.10
CA PRO A 82 -0.79 -3.38 0.27
C PRO A 82 -0.74 -3.84 1.74
N GLU A 83 -0.40 -2.94 2.67
CA GLU A 83 -0.24 -3.22 4.10
C GLU A 83 -1.56 -3.50 4.84
N VAL A 84 -2.69 -3.04 4.30
CA VAL A 84 -4.02 -3.25 4.90
C VAL A 84 -4.81 -4.38 4.21
N LEU A 85 -4.22 -5.02 3.20
CA LEU A 85 -4.87 -6.05 2.38
C LEU A 85 -4.39 -7.45 2.76
N THR A 86 -5.35 -8.37 2.90
CA THR A 86 -5.08 -9.80 3.06
C THR A 86 -5.70 -10.58 1.92
N ILE A 87 -4.88 -11.36 1.18
CA ILE A 87 -5.36 -12.27 0.12
C ILE A 87 -6.17 -13.39 0.77
N VAL A 88 -7.39 -13.60 0.27
CA VAL A 88 -8.25 -14.69 0.68
C VAL A 88 -7.94 -15.91 -0.19
N LYS A 89 -7.12 -16.82 0.31
CA LYS A 89 -6.85 -18.12 -0.32
C LYS A 89 -8.03 -19.05 -0.03
N ASP A 90 -8.96 -19.12 -0.97
CA ASP A 90 -10.09 -20.05 -0.99
C ASP A 90 -10.85 -20.28 0.33
N VAL A 91 -11.98 -19.59 0.47
CA VAL A 91 -13.05 -20.02 1.36
C VAL A 91 -14.35 -19.94 0.59
N ASN A 92 -14.63 -20.93 -0.26
CA ASN A 92 -15.93 -21.45 -0.74
C ASN A 92 -17.17 -20.51 -0.85
N ARG A 93 -16.98 -19.19 -0.90
CA ARG A 93 -18.00 -18.15 -0.97
C ARG A 93 -17.83 -17.48 -2.32
N PRO A 94 -18.77 -17.66 -3.25
CA PRO A 94 -18.80 -16.85 -4.45
C PRO A 94 -19.04 -15.41 -3.98
N LEU A 95 -18.07 -14.53 -4.23
CA LEU A 95 -18.34 -13.11 -4.04
C LEU A 95 -19.24 -12.69 -5.20
N LYS A 96 -20.42 -12.16 -4.89
CA LYS A 96 -21.37 -11.72 -5.91
C LYS A 96 -21.11 -10.24 -6.19
N PHE A 97 -20.41 -9.97 -7.28
CA PHE A 97 -20.26 -8.62 -7.79
C PHE A 97 -21.29 -8.44 -8.90
N ASP A 98 -22.27 -7.58 -8.67
CA ASP A 98 -23.16 -7.10 -9.73
C ASP A 98 -22.36 -6.07 -10.55
N LEU A 99 -21.85 -6.49 -11.71
CA LEU A 99 -21.09 -5.66 -12.67
C LEU A 99 -22.01 -4.95 -13.66
#